data_AF-A0A9P6MUQ1-F1
#
_entry.id   AF-A0A9P6MUQ1-F1
#
_cell.length_a   1.000
_cell.length_b   1.000
_cell.length_c   1.000
_cell.angle_alpha   90.00
_cell.angle_beta   90.00
_cell.angle_gamma   90.00
#
_symmetry.space_group_name_H-M   'P 1'
#
loop_
_entity.id
_entity.type
_entity.pdbx_description
1 polymer ?
#
loop_
_entity_poly.entity_id
_entity_poly.type
_entity_poly.pdbx_seq_one_letter_code
_entity_poly.pdbx_strand_id
1 'polypeptide(L)'
;MRHIQTHTGDKPFQCQVCQKRFSEANIMAQHMRTHTGEKPFKCTEPGCSRQFSISGALTIHRRVHTGEKPFKCKFEGCDKWFAESSNLTKHLRVHTGERPFQCPYVGCDKRFSRPDQVTRHKKTHLTDAERIAVLKAEKAAEYRRMG
;
A
#
# COMPACT_ATOMS: atom_id res chain seq x y z
N MET A 1 -13.25 28.35 4.83
CA MET A 1 -13.15 27.60 6.11
C MET A 1 -12.83 26.12 5.87
N ARG A 2 -11.62 25.76 5.42
CA ARG A 2 -11.21 24.34 5.22
C ARG A 2 -9.80 24.01 5.71
N HIS A 3 -9.09 24.99 6.26
CA HIS A 3 -7.70 24.86 6.73
C HIS A 3 -7.59 24.68 8.26
N ILE A 4 -8.67 24.93 9.02
CA ILE A 4 -8.61 24.97 10.49
C ILE A 4 -8.78 23.58 11.13
N GLN A 5 -9.55 22.67 10.51
CA GLN A 5 -9.83 21.33 11.07
C GLN A 5 -8.64 20.36 11.01
N THR A 6 -7.59 20.66 10.25
CA THR A 6 -6.40 19.79 10.15
C THR A 6 -5.43 19.94 11.34
N HIS A 7 -5.58 20.98 12.17
CA HIS A 7 -4.69 21.22 13.31
C HIS A 7 -5.17 20.59 14.62
N THR A 8 -6.47 20.29 14.78
CA THR A 8 -7.03 19.74 16.04
C THR A 8 -7.06 18.22 16.10
N GLY A 9 -6.76 17.52 14.99
CA GLY A 9 -6.83 16.06 14.93
C GLY A 9 -8.26 15.50 14.93
N ASP A 10 -9.28 16.36 14.88
CA ASP A 10 -10.68 15.95 14.84
C ASP A 10 -10.99 15.14 13.59
N LYS A 11 -11.58 13.96 13.79
CA LYS A 11 -12.03 13.05 12.73
C LYS A 11 -13.52 12.77 12.89
N PRO A 12 -14.39 13.75 12.55
CA PRO A 12 -15.83 13.63 12.83
C PRO A 12 -16.53 12.61 11.95
N PHE A 13 -15.98 12.26 10.79
CA PHE A 13 -16.63 11.36 9.84
C PHE A 13 -16.21 9.90 10.07
N GLN A 14 -17.15 9.04 10.45
CA GLN A 14 -16.89 7.63 10.74
C GLN A 14 -17.45 6.71 9.65
N CYS A 15 -16.65 5.75 9.19
CA CYS A 15 -17.10 4.66 8.34
C CYS A 15 -17.93 3.68 9.16
N GLN A 16 -19.17 3.42 8.75
CA GLN A 16 -20.05 2.49 9.47
C GLN A 16 -19.69 1.00 9.28
N VAL A 17 -18.88 0.68 8.26
CA VAL A 17 -18.48 -0.70 7.95
C VAL A 17 -17.25 -1.13 8.76
N CYS A 18 -16.23 -0.27 8.87
CA CYS A 18 -14.98 -0.61 9.57
C CYS A 18 -14.62 0.32 10.73
N GLN A 19 -15.54 1.23 11.10
CA GLN A 19 -15.39 2.17 12.22
C GLN A 19 -14.21 3.16 12.09
N LYS A 20 -13.52 3.18 10.95
CA LYS A 20 -12.42 4.11 10.68
C LYS A 20 -12.92 5.55 10.56
N ARG A 21 -12.19 6.49 11.17
CA ARG A 21 -12.55 7.92 11.21
C ARG A 21 -11.71 8.76 10.25
N PHE A 22 -12.32 9.79 9.68
CA PHE A 22 -11.77 10.71 8.69
C PHE A 22 -12.03 12.15 9.09
N SER A 23 -11.09 13.03 8.74
CA SER A 23 -11.19 14.48 8.97
C SER A 23 -12.18 15.16 8.02
N GLU A 24 -12.41 14.59 6.83
CA GLU A 24 -13.27 15.19 5.81
C GLU A 24 -14.27 14.17 5.23
N ALA A 25 -15.48 14.65 4.91
CA ALA A 25 -16.58 13.83 4.40
C ALA A 25 -16.29 13.22 3.02
N ASN A 26 -15.66 13.99 2.12
CA ASN A 26 -15.22 13.53 0.79
C ASN A 26 -14.21 12.38 0.89
N ILE A 27 -13.28 12.41 1.84
CA ILE A 27 -12.30 11.34 2.06
C ILE A 27 -12.99 10.10 2.62
N MET A 28 -13.95 10.25 3.53
CA MET A 28 -14.78 9.14 4.00
C MET A 28 -15.60 8.52 2.85
N ALA A 29 -16.26 9.33 2.02
CA ALA A 29 -17.02 8.86 0.87
C ALA A 29 -16.12 8.12 -0.15
N GLN A 30 -14.92 8.65 -0.42
CA GLN A 30 -13.92 7.97 -1.24
C GLN A 30 -13.48 6.64 -0.62
N HIS A 31 -13.31 6.58 0.70
CA HIS A 31 -12.98 5.34 1.41
C HIS A 31 -14.10 4.31 1.30
N MET A 32 -15.39 4.70 1.27
CA MET A 32 -16.49 3.74 1.10
C MET A 32 -16.36 2.90 -0.19
N ARG A 33 -15.67 3.42 -1.21
CA ARG A 33 -15.35 2.65 -2.43
C ARG A 33 -14.47 1.42 -2.18
N THR A 34 -13.73 1.37 -1.07
CA THR A 34 -12.98 0.17 -0.69
C THR A 34 -13.87 -0.95 -0.18
N HIS A 35 -15.09 -0.62 0.26
CA HIS A 35 -16.10 -1.60 0.66
C HIS A 35 -16.99 -2.02 -0.50
N THR A 36 -17.40 -1.07 -1.35
CA THR A 36 -18.29 -1.35 -2.49
C THR A 36 -17.55 -1.90 -3.71
N GLY A 37 -16.22 -1.70 -3.78
CA GLY A 37 -15.42 -2.06 -4.95
C GLY A 37 -15.56 -1.09 -6.13
N GLU A 38 -16.28 0.03 -5.95
CA GLU A 38 -16.49 1.03 -7.00
C GLU A 38 -15.15 1.60 -7.52
N LYS A 39 -14.95 1.56 -8.83
CA LYS A 39 -13.75 2.06 -9.51
C LYS A 39 -14.13 2.98 -10.67
N PRO A 40 -14.54 4.24 -10.40
CA PRO A 40 -15.08 5.13 -11.43
C PRO A 40 -14.05 5.53 -12.49
N PHE A 41 -12.76 5.47 -12.16
CA PHE A 41 -11.69 6.01 -13.00
C PHE A 41 -11.06 4.90 -13.83
N LYS A 42 -11.46 4.81 -15.11
CA LYS A 42 -10.99 3.80 -16.05
C LYS A 42 -9.77 4.29 -16.83
N CYS A 43 -8.80 3.40 -17.06
CA CYS A 43 -7.74 3.66 -18.03
C CYS A 43 -8.31 3.57 -19.44
N THR A 44 -7.94 4.51 -20.31
CA THR A 44 -8.40 4.59 -21.71
C THR A 44 -7.32 4.17 -22.70
N GLU A 45 -6.15 3.75 -22.22
CA GLU A 45 -5.05 3.30 -23.07
C GLU A 45 -5.42 1.96 -23.74
N PRO A 46 -5.13 1.79 -25.05
CA PRO A 46 -5.47 0.57 -25.78
C PRO A 46 -4.90 -0.69 -25.11
N GLY A 47 -5.74 -1.72 -24.96
CA GLY A 47 -5.35 -2.98 -24.32
C GLY A 47 -5.24 -2.92 -22.78
N CYS A 48 -5.54 -1.78 -22.14
CA CYS A 48 -5.56 -1.66 -20.69
C CYS A 48 -6.99 -1.63 -20.14
N SER A 49 -7.34 -2.61 -19.30
CA SER A 49 -8.65 -2.71 -18.64
C SER A 49 -8.64 -2.24 -17.18
N ARG A 50 -7.55 -1.61 -16.72
CA ARG A 50 -7.41 -1.23 -15.31
C ARG A 50 -8.34 -0.07 -14.93
N GLN A 51 -8.89 -0.17 -13.72
CA GLN A 51 -9.79 0.82 -13.13
C GLN A 51 -9.37 1.14 -11.69
N PHE A 52 -9.64 2.37 -11.25
CA PHE A 52 -9.21 2.92 -9.98
C PHE A 52 -10.38 3.58 -9.24
N SER A 53 -10.35 3.51 -7.91
CA SER A 53 -11.35 4.13 -7.04
C SER A 53 -11.13 5.64 -6.88
N ILE A 54 -9.94 6.14 -7.25
CA ILE A 54 -9.51 7.53 -7.07
C ILE A 54 -8.77 8.03 -8.32
N SER A 55 -8.97 9.30 -8.69
CA SER A 55 -8.40 9.88 -9.91
C SER A 55 -6.87 9.93 -9.88
N GLY A 56 -6.27 10.32 -8.75
CA GLY A 56 -4.81 10.37 -8.61
C GLY A 56 -4.11 9.03 -8.85
N ALA A 57 -4.77 7.91 -8.51
CA ALA A 57 -4.23 6.57 -8.79
C ALA A 57 -4.26 6.25 -10.29
N LEU A 58 -5.28 6.69 -11.03
CA LEU A 58 -5.30 6.60 -12.48
C LEU A 58 -4.17 7.45 -13.09
N THR A 59 -3.98 8.68 -12.62
CA THR A 59 -2.89 9.56 -13.09
C THR A 59 -1.53 8.91 -12.91
N ILE A 60 -1.25 8.34 -11.74
CA ILE A 60 -0.01 7.61 -11.47
C ILE A 60 0.09 6.38 -12.37
N HIS A 61 -1.00 5.61 -12.52
CA HIS A 61 -1.00 4.42 -13.36
C HIS A 61 -0.65 4.72 -14.82
N ARG A 62 -1.09 5.85 -15.38
CA ARG A 62 -0.74 6.25 -16.76
C ARG A 62 0.76 6.33 -17.01
N ARG A 63 1.58 6.51 -15.98
CA ARG A 63 3.05 6.45 -16.07
C ARG A 63 3.59 5.09 -16.52
N VAL A 64 2.82 4.02 -16.33
CA VAL A 64 3.18 2.68 -16.83
C VAL A 64 3.12 2.63 -18.35
N HIS A 65 2.21 3.38 -18.98
CA HIS A 65 2.07 3.42 -20.44
C HIS A 65 3.07 4.38 -21.08
N THR A 66 3.30 5.54 -20.45
CA THR A 66 4.22 6.56 -20.97
C THR A 66 5.69 6.31 -20.63
N GLY A 67 5.97 5.48 -19.61
CA GLY A 67 7.31 5.28 -19.08
C GLY A 67 7.82 6.43 -18.21
N GLU A 68 6.99 7.45 -17.91
CA GLU A 68 7.37 8.62 -17.13
C GLU A 68 7.89 8.23 -15.73
N LYS A 69 9.10 8.66 -15.41
CA LYS A 69 9.73 8.46 -14.09
C LYS A 69 10.25 9.78 -13.56
N PRO A 70 9.39 10.65 -12.98
CA PRO A 70 9.78 12.01 -12.65
C PRO A 70 10.69 12.12 -11.42
N PHE A 71 10.84 11.03 -10.63
CA PHE A 71 11.57 11.08 -9.36
C PHE A 71 12.97 10.46 -9.51
N LYS A 72 14.00 11.30 -9.58
CA LYS A 72 15.42 10.89 -9.63
C LYS A 72 15.98 10.59 -8.22
N CYS A 73 16.77 9.54 -8.09
CA CYS A 73 17.67 9.39 -6.94
C CYS A 73 18.76 10.45 -6.98
N LYS A 74 18.95 11.17 -5.87
CA LYS A 74 19.98 12.21 -5.75
C LYS A 74 21.26 11.72 -5.05
N PHE A 75 21.38 10.42 -4.84
CA PHE A 75 22.59 9.85 -4.25
C PHE A 75 23.69 9.77 -5.31
N GLU A 76 24.89 10.21 -4.97
CA GLU A 76 26.03 10.23 -5.90
C GLU A 76 26.35 8.82 -6.41
N GLY A 77 26.56 8.69 -7.72
CA GLY A 77 26.74 7.40 -8.39
C GLY A 77 25.49 6.54 -8.55
N CYS A 78 24.28 7.09 -8.30
CA CYS A 78 23.02 6.39 -8.53
C CYS A 78 22.14 7.06 -9.60
N ASP A 79 22.00 6.41 -10.75
CA ASP A 79 21.19 6.90 -11.87
C ASP A 79 19.75 6.35 -11.91
N LYS A 80 19.21 5.93 -10.76
CA LYS A 80 17.87 5.34 -10.70
C LYS A 80 16.77 6.40 -10.70
N TRP A 81 15.73 6.16 -11.49
CA TRP A 81 14.52 6.97 -11.57
C TRP A 81 13.28 6.15 -11.23
N PHE A 82 12.28 6.82 -10.65
CA PHE A 82 11.05 6.19 -10.16
C PHE A 82 9.81 6.92 -10.68
N ALA A 83 8.75 6.16 -10.95
CA ALA A 83 7.44 6.68 -11.34
C ALA A 83 6.66 7.29 -10.16
N GLU A 84 7.03 6.97 -8.92
CA GLU A 84 6.37 7.42 -7.70
C GLU A 84 7.40 7.83 -6.64
N SER A 85 7.12 8.91 -5.91
CA SER A 85 7.97 9.41 -4.83
C SER A 85 8.11 8.39 -3.70
N SER A 86 7.04 7.67 -3.36
CA SER A 86 7.06 6.63 -2.32
C SER A 86 8.03 5.49 -2.65
N ASN A 87 8.22 5.18 -3.93
CA ASN A 87 9.18 4.17 -4.38
C ASN A 87 10.62 4.69 -4.33
N LEU A 88 10.84 5.97 -4.65
CA LEU A 88 12.12 6.63 -4.39
C LEU A 88 12.46 6.61 -2.89
N THR A 89 11.55 7.01 -2.00
CA THR A 89 11.78 6.99 -0.54
C THR A 89 12.17 5.60 -0.05
N LYS A 90 11.49 4.54 -0.51
CA LYS A 90 11.87 3.15 -0.17
C LYS A 90 13.26 2.80 -0.71
N HIS A 91 13.59 3.24 -1.92
CA HIS A 91 14.88 2.99 -2.54
C HIS A 91 16.04 3.67 -1.79
N LEU A 92 15.84 4.89 -1.26
CA LEU A 92 16.89 5.60 -0.52
C LEU A 92 17.44 4.80 0.66
N ARG A 93 16.65 3.89 1.24
CA ARG A 93 17.12 2.97 2.30
C ARG A 93 18.22 2.02 1.87
N VAL A 94 18.38 1.78 0.57
CA VAL A 94 19.51 1.01 0.04
C VAL A 94 20.83 1.75 0.25
N HIS A 95 20.81 3.09 0.17
CA HIS A 95 21.99 3.91 0.37
C HIS A 95 22.27 4.17 1.84
N THR A 96 21.22 4.44 2.63
CA THR A 96 21.39 4.73 4.07
C THR A 96 21.55 3.47 4.93
N GLY A 97 21.20 2.29 4.40
CA GLY A 97 21.18 1.04 5.17
C GLY A 97 20.01 0.95 6.17
N GLU A 98 19.06 1.89 6.14
CA GLU A 98 17.95 1.95 7.10
C GLU A 98 17.07 0.69 7.05
N ARG A 99 16.89 0.05 8.20
CA ARG A 99 16.06 -1.16 8.37
C ARG A 99 15.05 -0.97 9.50
N PRO A 100 14.00 -0.15 9.28
CA PRO A 100 13.10 0.25 10.34
C PRO A 100 12.16 -0.88 10.81
N PHE A 101 12.02 -1.96 10.02
CA PHE A 101 11.07 -3.02 10.34
C PHE A 101 11.77 -4.22 10.99
N GLN A 102 11.48 -4.46 12.27
CA GLN A 102 12.00 -5.61 13.01
C GLN A 102 11.04 -6.80 12.91
N CYS A 103 11.60 -8.01 12.94
CA CYS A 103 10.82 -9.22 13.13
C CYS A 103 10.14 -9.19 14.52
N PRO A 104 8.82 -9.44 14.62
CA PRO A 104 8.13 -9.41 15.91
C PRO A 104 8.32 -10.69 16.75
N TYR A 105 9.02 -11.70 16.22
CA TYR A 105 9.22 -12.98 16.92
C TYR A 105 10.32 -12.84 17.97
N VAL A 106 10.05 -13.27 19.20
CA VAL A 106 11.01 -13.21 20.31
C VAL A 106 12.23 -14.07 19.98
N GLY A 107 13.43 -13.55 20.23
CA GLY A 107 14.69 -14.22 19.88
C GLY A 107 15.10 -14.08 18.41
N CYS A 108 14.41 -13.25 17.62
CA CYS A 108 14.79 -12.95 16.24
C CYS A 108 15.16 -11.47 16.04
N ASP A 109 16.45 -11.18 15.87
CA ASP A 109 16.96 -9.81 15.69
C ASP A 109 16.96 -9.33 14.23
N LYS A 110 16.34 -10.09 13.31
CA LYS A 110 16.33 -9.74 11.89
C LYS A 110 15.53 -8.46 11.64
N ARG A 111 16.18 -7.49 10.98
CA ARG A 111 15.61 -6.21 10.54
C ARG A 111 15.62 -6.07 9.03
N PHE A 112 14.61 -5.37 8.52
CA PHE A 112 14.33 -5.26 7.09
C PHE A 112 14.05 -3.81 6.69
N SER A 113 14.37 -3.47 5.44
CA SER A 113 14.12 -2.15 4.86
C SER A 113 12.68 -1.96 4.37
N ARG A 114 11.90 -3.04 4.26
CA ARG A 114 10.52 -3.04 3.76
C ARG A 114 9.61 -4.00 4.56
N PRO A 115 8.30 -3.67 4.74
CA PRO A 115 7.37 -4.53 5.47
C PRO A 115 7.12 -5.89 4.83
N ASP A 116 7.04 -5.95 3.49
CA ASP A 116 6.80 -7.20 2.75
C ASP A 116 7.89 -8.25 3.02
N GLN A 117 9.11 -7.79 3.29
CA GLN A 117 10.24 -8.64 3.65
C GLN A 117 10.05 -9.27 5.04
N VAL A 118 9.51 -8.50 5.99
CA VAL A 118 9.12 -9.03 7.30
C VAL A 118 8.01 -10.06 7.14
N THR A 119 6.94 -9.75 6.39
CA THR A 119 5.84 -10.69 6.16
C THR A 119 6.32 -12.01 5.57
N ARG A 120 7.20 -11.96 4.57
CA ARG A 120 7.82 -13.17 4.01
C ARG A 120 8.69 -13.90 5.03
N HIS A 121 9.51 -13.17 5.77
CA HIS A 121 10.38 -13.75 6.79
C HIS A 121 9.60 -14.41 7.93
N LYS A 122 8.45 -13.85 8.37
CA LYS A 122 7.62 -14.47 9.42
C LYS A 122 7.27 -15.93 9.12
N LYS A 123 7.16 -16.30 7.84
CA LYS A 123 6.90 -17.69 7.42
C LYS A 123 8.03 -18.66 7.81
N THR A 124 9.26 -18.17 8.05
CA THR A 124 10.37 -19.01 8.52
C THR A 124 10.26 -19.39 9.99
N HIS A 125 9.44 -18.68 10.76
CA HIS A 125 9.18 -18.97 12.19
C HIS A 125 7.96 -19.86 12.41
N LEU A 126 7.22 -20.17 11.34
CA LEU A 126 6.09 -21.08 11.42
C LEU A 126 6.58 -22.52 11.43
N THR A 127 6.09 -23.28 12.41
CA THR A 127 6.16 -24.75 12.44
C THR A 127 5.37 -25.35 11.26
N ASP A 128 5.62 -26.62 10.95
CA ASP A 128 4.92 -27.29 9.84
C ASP A 128 3.40 -27.35 10.06
N ALA A 129 2.95 -27.51 11.30
CA ALA A 129 1.53 -27.46 11.66
C ALA A 129 0.93 -26.06 11.39
N GLU A 130 1.64 -24.99 11.76
CA GLU A 130 1.19 -23.61 11.52
C GLU A 130 1.21 -23.25 10.03
N ARG A 131 2.19 -23.76 9.25
CA ARG A 131 2.21 -23.59 7.78
C ARG A 131 1.00 -24.23 7.13
N ILE A 132 0.64 -25.46 7.53
CA ILE A 132 -0.56 -26.15 7.05
C ILE A 132 -1.82 -25.36 7.43
N ALA A 133 -1.90 -24.83 8.65
CA ALA A 133 -3.03 -24.02 9.08
C ALA A 133 -3.17 -22.71 8.26
N VAL A 134 -2.07 -22.01 7.98
CA VAL A 134 -2.06 -20.81 7.14
C VAL A 134 -2.49 -21.13 5.70
N LEU A 135 -1.96 -22.20 5.11
CA LEU A 135 -2.35 -22.62 3.75
C LEU A 135 -3.83 -22.99 3.66
N LYS A 136 -4.37 -23.69 4.68
CA LYS A 136 -5.79 -24.00 4.77
C LYS A 136 -6.63 -22.72 4.89
N ALA A 137 -6.19 -21.75 5.69
CA ALA A 137 -6.88 -20.47 5.85
C ALA A 137 -6.85 -19.61 4.58
N GLU A 138 -5.72 -19.55 3.87
CA GLU A 138 -5.57 -18.85 2.59
C GLU A 138 -6.51 -19.45 1.53
N LYS A 139 -6.52 -20.78 1.38
CA LYS A 139 -7.40 -21.49 0.44
C LYS A 139 -8.89 -21.32 0.78
N ALA A 140 -9.24 -21.34 2.07
CA ALA A 140 -10.60 -21.07 2.53
C ALA A 140 -11.04 -19.61 2.30
N ALA A 141 -10.11 -18.65 2.31
CA ALA A 141 -10.38 -17.26 2.00
C ALA A 141 -10.52 -17.01 0.48
N GLU A 142 -9.79 -17.74 -0.35
CA GLU A 142 -9.95 -17.72 -1.81
C GLU A 142 -11.29 -18.29 -2.26
N TYR A 143 -11.72 -19.42 -1.70
CA TYR A 143 -13.03 -20.01 -1.98
C TYR A 143 -14.18 -19.03 -1.65
N ARG A 144 -14.06 -18.31 -0.53
CA ARG A 144 -15.01 -17.26 -0.11
C ARG A 144 -15.01 -15.99 -0.97
N ARG A 145 -14.05 -15.82 -1.88
CA ARG A 145 -13.99 -14.69 -2.82
C ARG A 145 -14.52 -15.05 -4.22
N MET A 146 -14.71 -16.34 -4.51
CA MET A 146 -15.18 -16.84 -5.81
C MET A 146 -16.67 -17.23 -5.82
N GLY A 147 -17.30 -17.31 -4.64
CA GLY A 147 -18.76 -17.43 -4.48
C GLY A 147 -19.36 -16.14 -3.98
#